data_AF-A0A950H714-F1
#
_entry.id   AF-A0A950H714-F1
#
_cell.length_a   1.000
_cell.length_b   1.000
_cell.length_c   1.000
_cell.angle_alpha   90.00
_cell.angle_beta   90.00
_cell.angle_gamma   90.00
#
_symmetry.space_group_name_H-M   'P 1'
#
loop_
_entity.id
_entity.type
_entity.pdbx_description
1 polymer ?
#
loop_
_entity_poly.entity_id
_entity_poly.type
_entity_poly.pdbx_seq_one_letter_code
_entity_poly.pdbx_strand_id
1 'polypeptide(L)'
;EIAAMLYADAGIYLQESKATLVYSRLVKRLRKLNLENFQDYCQLVASPQGAAERLEMLSALTTNVTRFFREPHHFDHLRAQVLPPMLEAARRGGRVRLWSAACSTGQEPYSIALTLLSLEPNAASLDVKILATDIDPRVVAEAQRGVYPESALAEVPADLRRRYFEPTQQGWQAVEAMRRLIAFRTLNLNADWPMAGKFGAIFCRNVVIYFDEPTQQAVWSRFADKLEPNGWLYIGHSERVTGPATARFVSEGVTAYRLKSGGRA
;
A
#
# COMPACT_ATOMS: atom_id res chain seq x y z
N GLU A 1 -26.60 -1.84 -6.53
CA GLU A 1 -25.98 -3.18 -6.54
C GLU A 1 -24.46 -3.14 -6.55
N ILE A 2 -23.79 -2.64 -7.59
CA ILE A 2 -22.31 -2.57 -7.68
C ILE A 2 -21.66 -1.91 -6.46
N ALA A 3 -22.18 -0.74 -6.04
CA ALA A 3 -21.69 -0.05 -4.85
C ALA A 3 -21.80 -0.91 -3.57
N ALA A 4 -22.92 -1.63 -3.41
CA ALA A 4 -23.13 -2.51 -2.26
C ALA A 4 -22.15 -3.71 -2.29
N MET A 5 -21.90 -4.29 -3.46
CA MET A 5 -20.91 -5.38 -3.60
C MET A 5 -19.49 -4.92 -3.28
N LEU A 6 -19.09 -3.74 -3.77
CA LEU A 6 -17.78 -3.17 -3.46
C LEU A 6 -17.61 -2.84 -1.98
N TYR A 7 -18.64 -2.29 -1.37
CA TYR A 7 -18.63 -2.01 0.06
C TYR A 7 -18.51 -3.30 0.87
N ALA A 8 -19.30 -4.33 0.54
CA ALA A 8 -19.25 -5.62 1.23
C ALA A 8 -17.90 -6.34 1.07
N ASP A 9 -17.31 -6.30 -0.13
CA ASP A 9 -16.07 -7.03 -0.42
C ASP A 9 -14.81 -6.31 0.01
N ALA A 10 -14.81 -4.99 -0.04
CA ALA A 10 -13.59 -4.18 0.01
C ALA A 10 -13.70 -2.95 0.90
N GLY A 11 -14.88 -2.69 1.48
CA GLY A 11 -15.19 -1.46 2.22
C GLY A 11 -15.13 -0.19 1.37
N ILE A 12 -15.05 -0.31 0.03
CA ILE A 12 -14.99 0.83 -0.88
C ILE A 12 -16.36 1.49 -0.93
N TYR A 13 -16.46 2.68 -0.36
CA TYR A 13 -17.63 3.52 -0.37
C TYR A 13 -17.71 4.33 -1.65
N LEU A 14 -18.60 3.91 -2.56
CA LEU A 14 -18.90 4.65 -3.78
C LEU A 14 -20.05 5.63 -3.55
N GLN A 15 -19.72 6.92 -3.56
CA GLN A 15 -20.72 7.99 -3.59
C GLN A 15 -21.47 8.00 -4.94
N GLU A 16 -22.75 8.36 -4.91
CA GLU A 16 -23.60 8.43 -6.10
C GLU A 16 -23.05 9.36 -7.18
N SER A 17 -22.37 10.45 -6.78
CA SER A 17 -21.67 11.38 -7.66
C SER A 17 -20.57 10.73 -8.52
N LYS A 18 -20.14 9.49 -8.21
CA LYS A 18 -19.14 8.72 -8.96
C LYS A 18 -19.76 7.76 -9.99
N ALA A 19 -21.07 7.75 -10.19
CA ALA A 19 -21.75 6.86 -11.13
C ALA A 19 -21.16 6.89 -12.55
N THR A 20 -20.83 8.09 -13.08
CA THR A 20 -20.21 8.24 -14.40
C THR A 20 -18.84 7.56 -14.50
N LEU A 21 -18.04 7.63 -13.43
CA LEU A 21 -16.74 6.96 -13.36
C LEU A 21 -16.94 5.44 -13.37
N VAL A 22 -17.85 4.93 -12.53
CA VAL A 22 -18.17 3.50 -12.47
C VAL A 22 -18.60 2.99 -13.86
N TYR A 23 -19.53 3.70 -14.51
CA TYR A 23 -19.99 3.38 -15.85
C TYR A 23 -18.81 3.32 -16.84
N SER A 24 -17.99 4.36 -16.91
CA SER A 24 -16.88 4.45 -17.88
C SER A 24 -15.86 3.31 -17.76
N ARG A 25 -15.64 2.80 -16.54
CA ARG A 25 -14.67 1.73 -16.27
C ARG A 25 -15.26 0.35 -16.53
N LEU A 26 -16.52 0.14 -16.15
CA LEU A 26 -17.18 -1.16 -16.30
C LEU A 26 -17.69 -1.43 -17.71
N VAL A 27 -18.03 -0.42 -18.52
CA VAL A 27 -18.40 -0.64 -19.93
C VAL A 27 -17.31 -1.42 -20.70
N LYS A 28 -16.04 -1.21 -20.36
CA LYS A 28 -14.93 -1.99 -20.94
C LYS A 28 -14.99 -3.48 -20.55
N ARG A 29 -15.47 -3.79 -19.34
CA ARG A 29 -15.70 -5.16 -18.87
C ARG A 29 -16.87 -5.81 -19.60
N LEU A 30 -18.01 -5.12 -19.68
CA LEU A 30 -19.18 -5.60 -20.43
C LEU A 30 -18.82 -5.98 -21.87
N ARG A 31 -18.08 -5.10 -22.57
CA ARG A 31 -17.59 -5.36 -23.93
C ARG A 31 -16.69 -6.60 -24.01
N LYS A 32 -15.78 -6.79 -23.04
CA LYS A 32 -14.89 -7.96 -23.01
C LYS A 32 -15.66 -9.27 -22.83
N LEU A 33 -16.80 -9.22 -22.13
CA LEU A 33 -17.66 -10.36 -21.85
C LEU A 33 -18.80 -10.54 -22.87
N ASN A 34 -18.90 -9.65 -23.87
CA ASN A 34 -20.02 -9.58 -24.80
C ASN A 34 -21.40 -9.46 -24.10
N LEU A 35 -21.46 -8.69 -23.01
CA LEU A 35 -22.71 -8.39 -22.30
C LEU A 35 -23.29 -7.06 -22.80
N GLU A 36 -24.61 -7.02 -23.04
CA GLU A 36 -25.29 -5.87 -23.63
C GLU A 36 -25.74 -4.83 -22.59
N ASN A 37 -25.94 -5.25 -21.34
CA ASN A 37 -26.47 -4.37 -20.30
C ASN A 37 -25.83 -4.66 -18.92
N PHE A 38 -26.01 -3.70 -18.01
CA PHE A 38 -25.46 -3.79 -16.65
C PHE A 38 -26.22 -4.74 -15.73
N GLN A 39 -27.47 -5.05 -16.04
CA GLN A 39 -28.27 -5.99 -15.25
C GLN A 39 -27.67 -7.40 -15.35
N ASP A 40 -27.34 -7.85 -16.57
CA ASP A 40 -26.68 -9.13 -16.81
C ASP A 40 -25.29 -9.16 -16.17
N TYR A 41 -24.56 -8.04 -16.22
CA TYR A 41 -23.27 -7.93 -15.55
C TYR A 41 -23.38 -8.06 -14.04
N CYS A 42 -24.35 -7.38 -13.41
CA CYS A 42 -24.63 -7.51 -11.98
C CYS A 42 -25.00 -8.95 -11.59
N GLN A 43 -25.85 -9.62 -12.37
CA GLN A 43 -26.22 -11.02 -12.15
C GLN A 43 -25.00 -11.93 -12.22
N LEU A 44 -24.13 -11.73 -13.22
CA LEU A 44 -22.89 -12.49 -13.36
C LEU A 44 -22.01 -12.32 -12.13
N VAL A 45 -21.62 -11.08 -11.76
CA VAL A 45 -20.67 -10.86 -10.66
C VAL A 45 -21.23 -11.21 -9.28
N ALA A 46 -22.56 -11.28 -9.13
CA ALA A 46 -23.22 -11.78 -7.93
C ALA A 46 -23.28 -13.31 -7.86
N SER A 47 -23.10 -14.01 -8.99
CA SER A 47 -23.14 -15.48 -9.05
C SER A 47 -21.81 -16.12 -8.61
N PRO A 48 -21.83 -17.36 -8.10
CA PRO A 48 -20.60 -18.12 -7.82
C PRO A 48 -19.68 -18.26 -9.05
N GLN A 49 -20.26 -18.42 -10.24
CA GLN A 49 -19.52 -18.55 -11.50
C GLN A 49 -18.81 -17.25 -11.90
N GLY A 50 -19.32 -16.10 -11.46
CA GLY A 50 -18.74 -14.78 -11.73
C GLY A 50 -17.70 -14.30 -10.71
N ALA A 51 -17.27 -15.14 -9.77
CA ALA A 51 -16.28 -14.74 -8.76
C ALA A 51 -15.00 -14.16 -9.35
N ALA A 52 -14.49 -14.73 -10.46
CA ALA A 52 -13.33 -14.20 -11.15
C ALA A 52 -13.60 -12.80 -11.76
N GLU A 53 -14.79 -12.59 -12.34
CA GLU A 53 -15.16 -11.28 -12.88
C GLU A 53 -15.40 -10.25 -11.76
N ARG A 54 -15.86 -10.68 -10.59
CA ARG A 54 -16.00 -9.81 -9.42
C ARG A 54 -14.66 -9.21 -9.00
N LEU A 55 -13.57 -9.98 -9.08
CA LEU A 55 -12.20 -9.47 -8.86
C LEU A 55 -11.79 -8.46 -9.94
N GLU A 56 -12.14 -8.73 -11.20
CA GLU A 56 -11.88 -7.83 -12.32
C GLU A 56 -12.67 -6.51 -12.21
N MET A 57 -13.91 -6.58 -11.73
CA MET A 57 -14.74 -5.43 -11.39
C MET A 57 -14.07 -4.58 -10.32
N LEU A 58 -13.62 -5.22 -9.23
CA LEU A 58 -12.95 -4.54 -8.13
C LEU A 58 -11.70 -3.81 -8.62
N SER A 59 -10.83 -4.50 -9.36
CA SER A 59 -9.63 -3.90 -9.90
C SER A 59 -9.89 -2.82 -10.96
N ALA A 60 -10.99 -2.92 -11.72
CA ALA A 60 -11.41 -1.83 -12.61
C ALA A 60 -11.85 -0.59 -11.82
N LEU A 61 -12.45 -0.75 -10.65
CA LEU A 61 -13.01 0.33 -9.86
C LEU A 61 -12.03 0.93 -8.83
N THR A 62 -10.92 0.27 -8.54
CA THR A 62 -9.81 0.85 -7.77
C THR A 62 -9.02 1.85 -8.61
N THR A 63 -8.45 2.89 -7.98
CA THR A 63 -7.60 3.88 -8.67
C THR A 63 -6.16 3.69 -8.22
N ASN A 64 -5.34 3.12 -9.10
CA ASN A 64 -3.99 2.65 -8.81
C ASN A 64 -2.90 3.66 -9.24
N VAL A 65 -3.15 4.97 -9.07
CA VAL A 65 -2.18 6.00 -9.47
C VAL A 65 -1.14 6.16 -8.36
N THR A 66 0.10 5.82 -8.67
CA THR A 66 1.25 5.93 -7.76
C THR A 66 2.53 6.27 -8.55
N ARG A 67 3.53 6.79 -7.84
CA ARG A 67 4.84 7.17 -8.38
C ARG A 67 5.92 7.00 -7.32
N PHE A 68 7.16 6.84 -7.76
CA PHE A 68 8.29 6.74 -6.85
C PHE A 68 8.41 8.01 -6.01
N PHE A 69 8.76 7.87 -4.75
CA PHE A 69 8.94 8.99 -3.82
C PHE A 69 7.76 10.00 -3.76
N ARG A 70 6.53 9.55 -4.02
CA ARG A 70 5.32 10.39 -3.83
C ARG A 70 5.30 10.92 -2.39
N GLU A 71 5.04 12.21 -2.19
CA GLU A 71 5.16 12.87 -0.86
C GLU A 71 6.57 12.66 -0.24
N PRO A 72 7.61 13.26 -0.86
CA PRO A 72 9.02 12.95 -0.55
C PRO A 72 9.40 13.16 0.90
N HIS A 73 8.74 14.09 1.59
CA HIS A 73 8.96 14.40 3.00
C HIS A 73 8.79 13.19 3.93
N HIS A 74 7.96 12.19 3.59
CA HIS A 74 7.88 10.95 4.36
C HIS A 74 9.17 10.13 4.28
N PHE A 75 9.80 10.07 3.11
CA PHE A 75 11.06 9.34 2.92
C PHE A 75 12.24 10.09 3.54
N ASP A 76 12.23 11.42 3.50
CA ASP A 76 13.21 12.24 4.23
C ASP A 76 13.11 11.99 5.75
N HIS A 77 11.89 11.97 6.30
CA HIS A 77 11.65 11.66 7.70
C HIS A 77 12.04 10.21 8.04
N LEU A 78 11.63 9.25 7.21
CA LEU A 78 11.98 7.83 7.36
C LEU A 78 13.50 7.65 7.40
N ARG A 79 14.25 8.31 6.51
CA ARG A 79 15.72 8.29 6.45
C ARG A 79 16.35 8.93 7.68
N ALA A 80 15.87 10.10 8.10
CA ALA A 80 16.53 10.91 9.12
C ALA A 80 16.24 10.44 10.55
N GLN A 81 15.03 9.96 10.82
CA GLN A 81 14.54 9.74 12.19
C GLN A 81 14.22 8.27 12.49
N VAL A 82 13.58 7.57 11.54
CA VAL A 82 12.97 6.27 11.82
C VAL A 82 13.91 5.10 11.55
N LEU A 83 14.56 5.09 10.37
CA LEU A 83 15.45 3.99 9.98
C LEU A 83 16.75 3.90 10.79
N PRO A 84 17.44 4.99 11.17
CA PRO A 84 18.72 4.87 11.87
C PRO A 84 18.68 3.99 13.13
N PRO A 85 17.79 4.21 14.12
CA PRO A 85 17.72 3.34 15.29
C PRO A 85 17.27 1.90 14.97
N MET A 86 16.41 1.73 13.96
CA MET A 86 15.93 0.42 13.52
C MET A 86 17.07 -0.41 12.87
N LEU A 87 17.89 0.21 12.04
CA LEU A 87 19.04 -0.42 11.39
C LEU A 87 20.15 -0.72 12.39
N GLU A 88 20.38 0.16 13.37
CA GLU A 88 21.25 -0.13 14.51
C GLU A 88 20.83 -1.38 15.28
N ALA A 89 19.53 -1.55 15.54
CA ALA A 89 19.01 -2.77 16.15
C ALA A 89 19.20 -3.99 15.23
N ALA A 90 19.00 -3.84 13.92
CA ALA A 90 19.20 -4.92 12.95
C ALA A 90 20.65 -5.41 12.90
N ARG A 91 21.64 -4.49 12.94
CA ARG A 91 23.07 -4.83 13.00
C ARG A 91 23.44 -5.64 14.25
N ARG A 92 22.67 -5.48 15.34
CA ARG A 92 22.81 -6.26 16.58
C ARG A 92 21.98 -7.56 16.60
N GLY A 93 21.44 -7.99 15.45
CA GLY A 93 20.62 -9.20 15.33
C GLY A 93 19.13 -8.99 15.62
N GLY A 94 18.68 -7.74 15.78
CA GLY A 94 17.27 -7.39 15.86
C GLY A 94 16.55 -7.51 14.51
N ARG A 95 15.22 -7.43 14.54
CA ARG A 95 14.38 -7.47 13.33
C ARG A 95 13.84 -6.09 12.97
N VAL A 96 13.74 -5.82 11.68
CA VAL A 96 13.08 -4.63 11.13
C VAL A 96 11.91 -5.05 10.27
N ARG A 97 10.72 -4.54 10.59
CA ARG A 97 9.48 -4.80 9.85
C ARG A 97 8.82 -3.48 9.49
N LEU A 98 8.62 -3.27 8.20
CA LEU A 98 7.90 -2.13 7.62
C LEU A 98 6.69 -2.66 6.85
N TRP A 99 5.63 -1.87 6.72
CA TRP A 99 4.46 -2.23 5.93
C TRP A 99 4.05 -1.09 4.99
N SER A 100 3.96 -1.36 3.69
CA SER A 100 3.23 -0.55 2.72
C SER A 100 1.85 -1.18 2.49
N ALA A 101 0.83 -0.55 3.07
CA ALA A 101 -0.57 -0.95 3.00
C ALA A 101 -1.27 -0.17 1.88
N ALA A 102 -1.74 -0.88 0.85
CA ALA A 102 -2.18 -0.36 -0.46
C ALA A 102 -1.00 0.04 -1.37
N CYS A 103 -0.11 -0.91 -1.61
CA CYS A 103 1.16 -0.69 -2.33
C CYS A 103 1.01 -0.46 -3.85
N SER A 104 -0.17 -0.68 -4.42
CA SER A 104 -0.47 -0.53 -5.83
C SER A 104 0.57 -1.26 -6.72
N THR A 105 1.10 -0.61 -7.75
CA THR A 105 2.11 -1.19 -8.66
C THR A 105 3.54 -1.17 -8.11
N GLY A 106 3.73 -0.94 -6.80
CA GLY A 106 4.98 -1.22 -6.07
C GLY A 106 5.95 -0.05 -5.88
N GLN A 107 5.67 1.13 -6.44
CA GLN A 107 6.56 2.28 -6.37
C GLN A 107 6.79 2.74 -4.92
N GLU A 108 5.77 2.68 -4.06
CA GLU A 108 5.91 3.00 -2.63
C GLU A 108 6.85 2.03 -1.89
N PRO A 109 6.63 0.69 -1.87
CA PRO A 109 7.54 -0.21 -1.18
C PRO A 109 8.95 -0.22 -1.76
N TYR A 110 9.13 0.00 -3.07
CA TYR A 110 10.47 0.20 -3.62
C TYR A 110 11.09 1.52 -3.18
N SER A 111 10.33 2.61 -3.03
CA SER A 111 10.86 3.87 -2.48
C SER A 111 11.28 3.71 -1.01
N ILE A 112 10.52 2.94 -0.22
CA ILE A 112 10.91 2.54 1.15
C ILE A 112 12.22 1.74 1.11
N ALA A 113 12.32 0.73 0.24
CA ALA A 113 13.50 -0.10 0.10
C ALA A 113 14.74 0.69 -0.34
N LEU A 114 14.60 1.60 -1.31
CA LEU A 114 15.67 2.49 -1.77
C LEU A 114 16.14 3.44 -0.66
N THR A 115 15.21 3.99 0.12
CA THR A 115 15.53 4.83 1.29
C THR A 115 16.35 4.02 2.31
N LEU A 116 15.94 2.78 2.57
CA LEU A 116 16.64 1.86 3.45
C LEU A 116 18.04 1.50 2.95
N LEU A 117 18.14 1.11 1.68
CA LEU A 117 19.39 0.74 1.01
C LEU A 117 20.37 1.91 0.83
N SER A 118 19.88 3.16 0.93
CA SER A 118 20.74 4.35 0.97
C SER A 118 21.52 4.48 2.29
N LEU A 119 20.98 3.93 3.39
CA LEU A 119 21.59 3.94 4.72
C LEU A 119 22.31 2.64 5.06
N GLU A 120 21.80 1.52 4.56
CA GLU A 120 22.33 0.17 4.82
C GLU A 120 22.34 -0.65 3.52
N PRO A 121 23.41 -0.54 2.70
CA PRO A 121 23.52 -1.29 1.44
C PRO A 121 23.47 -2.81 1.64
N ASN A 122 23.88 -3.32 2.81
CA ASN A 122 23.87 -4.75 3.12
C ASN A 122 22.56 -5.22 3.77
N ALA A 123 21.49 -4.42 3.73
CA ALA A 123 20.24 -4.72 4.41
C ALA A 123 19.62 -6.06 4.00
N ALA A 124 19.85 -6.52 2.77
CA ALA A 124 19.38 -7.82 2.30
C ALA A 124 19.98 -9.02 3.06
N SER A 125 21.11 -8.80 3.75
CA SER A 125 21.79 -9.79 4.61
C SER A 125 21.39 -9.69 6.08
N LEU A 126 20.59 -8.68 6.45
CA LEU A 126 20.06 -8.47 7.80
C LEU A 126 18.61 -8.96 7.89
N ASP A 127 18.07 -9.09 9.10
CA ASP A 127 16.65 -9.42 9.29
C ASP A 127 15.74 -8.19 9.07
N VAL A 128 15.72 -7.70 7.84
CA VAL A 128 14.96 -6.53 7.39
C VAL A 128 13.93 -6.99 6.35
N LYS A 129 12.65 -6.70 6.59
CA LYS A 129 11.57 -6.98 5.64
C LYS A 129 10.54 -5.86 5.54
N ILE A 130 10.07 -5.63 4.32
CA ILE A 130 8.95 -4.74 3.97
C ILE A 130 7.81 -5.65 3.52
N LEU A 131 6.70 -5.65 4.25
CA LEU A 131 5.45 -6.20 3.74
C LEU A 131 4.83 -5.17 2.79
N ALA A 132 4.43 -5.59 1.60
CA ALA A 132 3.72 -4.75 0.64
C ALA A 132 2.42 -5.44 0.28
N THR A 133 1.29 -4.79 0.56
CA THR A 133 -0.02 -5.40 0.33
C THR A 133 -0.94 -4.52 -0.48
N ASP A 134 -1.73 -5.14 -1.34
CA ASP A 134 -2.85 -4.48 -2.01
C ASP A 134 -4.04 -5.44 -2.13
N ILE A 135 -5.25 -4.90 -2.29
CA ILE A 135 -6.44 -5.71 -2.52
C ILE A 135 -6.49 -6.26 -3.94
N ASP A 136 -5.83 -5.57 -4.88
CA ASP A 136 -5.85 -5.92 -6.29
C ASP A 136 -4.67 -6.87 -6.64
N PRO A 137 -4.93 -8.17 -6.92
CA PRO A 137 -3.86 -9.12 -7.20
C PRO A 137 -3.06 -8.79 -8.47
N ARG A 138 -3.61 -8.01 -9.40
CA ARG A 138 -2.94 -7.66 -10.65
C ARG A 138 -1.80 -6.68 -10.41
N VAL A 139 -2.06 -5.63 -9.65
CA VAL A 139 -1.01 -4.66 -9.30
C VAL A 139 0.01 -5.24 -8.35
N VAL A 140 -0.38 -6.16 -7.45
CA VAL A 140 0.56 -6.92 -6.63
C VAL A 140 1.50 -7.75 -7.48
N ALA A 141 0.98 -8.47 -8.49
CA ALA A 141 1.81 -9.25 -9.42
C ALA A 141 2.76 -8.35 -10.24
N GLU A 142 2.28 -7.18 -10.67
CA GLU A 142 3.12 -6.18 -11.37
C GLU A 142 4.23 -5.64 -10.47
N ALA A 143 3.90 -5.25 -9.24
CA ALA A 143 4.83 -4.77 -8.23
C ALA A 143 5.91 -5.83 -7.93
N GLN A 144 5.52 -7.09 -7.83
CA GLN A 144 6.43 -8.20 -7.59
C GLN A 144 7.42 -8.43 -8.75
N ARG A 145 7.01 -8.20 -10.01
CA ARG A 145 7.95 -8.22 -11.15
C ARG A 145 9.00 -7.11 -11.03
N GLY A 146 8.59 -5.94 -10.52
CA GLY A 146 9.47 -4.80 -10.27
C GLY A 146 10.08 -4.21 -11.53
N VAL A 147 9.36 -4.28 -12.67
CA VAL A 147 9.79 -3.73 -13.96
C VAL A 147 9.02 -2.44 -14.22
N TYR A 148 9.75 -1.36 -14.53
CA TYR A 148 9.18 -0.03 -14.73
C TYR A 148 9.72 0.63 -16.00
N PRO A 149 8.93 1.45 -16.70
CA PRO A 149 9.45 2.27 -17.79
C PRO A 149 10.42 3.32 -17.23
N GLU A 150 11.37 3.77 -18.05
CA GLU A 150 12.36 4.77 -17.64
C GLU A 150 11.71 6.06 -17.11
N SER A 151 10.61 6.48 -17.73
CA SER A 151 9.85 7.66 -17.31
C SER A 151 9.31 7.57 -15.87
N ALA A 152 8.96 6.37 -15.39
CA ALA A 152 8.53 6.18 -14.01
C ALA A 152 9.68 6.34 -13.01
N LEU A 153 10.93 6.13 -13.45
CA LEU A 153 12.13 6.26 -12.62
C LEU A 153 12.73 7.66 -12.64
N ALA A 154 12.05 8.65 -13.23
CA ALA A 154 12.53 10.03 -13.29
C ALA A 154 12.70 10.66 -11.90
N GLU A 155 11.87 10.26 -10.93
CA GLU A 155 11.87 10.78 -9.56
C GLU A 155 12.78 10.00 -8.60
N VAL A 156 13.36 8.89 -9.06
CA VAL A 156 14.33 8.12 -8.27
C VAL A 156 15.69 8.83 -8.31
N PRO A 157 16.35 9.07 -7.16
CA PRO A 157 17.70 9.65 -7.13
C PRO A 157 18.66 8.90 -8.05
N ALA A 158 19.43 9.64 -8.86
CA ALA A 158 20.18 9.06 -9.96
C ALA A 158 21.24 8.03 -9.51
N ASP A 159 21.85 8.23 -8.35
CA ASP A 159 22.79 7.30 -7.72
C ASP A 159 22.10 5.99 -7.30
N LEU A 160 20.92 6.07 -6.68
CA LEU A 160 20.13 4.90 -6.29
C LEU A 160 19.58 4.17 -7.53
N ARG A 161 19.12 4.92 -8.54
CA ARG A 161 18.64 4.36 -9.81
C ARG A 161 19.71 3.51 -10.48
N ARG A 162 20.94 4.04 -10.60
CA ARG A 162 22.08 3.31 -11.20
C ARG A 162 22.48 2.06 -10.42
N ARG A 163 22.32 2.05 -9.09
CA ARG A 163 22.73 0.93 -8.23
C ARG A 163 21.68 -0.17 -8.13
N TYR A 164 20.40 0.19 -8.17
CA TYR A 164 19.32 -0.71 -7.79
C TYR A 164 18.29 -0.99 -8.89
N PHE A 165 18.54 -0.49 -10.11
CA PHE A 165 17.79 -0.88 -11.31
C PHE A 165 18.72 -1.28 -12.45
N GLU A 166 18.33 -2.33 -13.16
CA GLU A 166 19.04 -2.87 -14.31
C GLU A 166 18.16 -2.79 -15.56
N PRO A 167 18.72 -2.44 -16.74
CA PRO A 167 17.96 -2.42 -17.97
C PRO A 167 17.55 -3.84 -18.40
N THR A 168 16.36 -3.97 -18.96
CA THR A 168 15.77 -5.19 -19.51
C THR A 168 15.05 -4.88 -20.82
N GLN A 169 14.60 -5.90 -21.55
CA GLN A 169 13.80 -5.69 -22.76
C GLN A 169 12.46 -4.97 -22.51
N GLN A 170 11.94 -5.00 -21.29
CA GLN A 170 10.62 -4.47 -20.92
C GLN A 170 10.69 -3.14 -20.14
N GLY A 171 11.89 -2.57 -19.98
CA GLY A 171 12.15 -1.39 -19.16
C GLY A 171 13.27 -1.63 -18.16
N TRP A 172 13.15 -1.08 -16.97
CA TRP A 172 14.15 -1.17 -15.91
C TRP A 172 13.62 -2.01 -14.76
N GLN A 173 14.37 -3.03 -14.36
CA GLN A 173 13.98 -3.95 -13.31
C GLN A 173 14.73 -3.68 -12.02
N ALA A 174 14.00 -3.68 -10.91
CA ALA A 174 14.58 -3.68 -9.57
C ALA A 174 15.56 -4.86 -9.39
N VAL A 175 16.77 -4.59 -8.91
CA VAL A 175 17.75 -5.66 -8.66
C VAL A 175 17.24 -6.67 -7.63
N GLU A 176 17.73 -7.90 -7.71
CA GLU A 176 17.25 -8.99 -6.85
C GLU A 176 17.43 -8.68 -5.36
N ALA A 177 18.56 -8.08 -4.97
CA ALA A 177 18.83 -7.72 -3.57
C ALA A 177 17.76 -6.78 -2.99
N MET A 178 17.28 -5.82 -3.79
CA MET A 178 16.19 -4.92 -3.39
C MET A 178 14.85 -5.66 -3.32
N ARG A 179 14.54 -6.50 -4.32
CA ARG A 179 13.30 -7.29 -4.33
C ARG A 179 13.19 -8.26 -3.15
N ARG A 180 14.31 -8.85 -2.71
CA ARG A 180 14.35 -9.77 -1.54
C ARG A 180 13.98 -9.09 -0.21
N LEU A 181 14.06 -7.76 -0.13
CA LEU A 181 13.59 -7.01 1.05
C LEU A 181 12.07 -6.95 1.13
N ILE A 182 11.35 -7.14 0.01
CA ILE A 182 9.92 -6.88 -0.10
C ILE A 182 9.14 -8.18 -0.26
N ALA A 183 8.14 -8.38 0.59
CA ALA A 183 7.17 -9.47 0.45
C ALA A 183 5.83 -8.89 -0.04
N PHE A 184 5.51 -9.14 -1.30
CA PHE A 184 4.23 -8.73 -1.91
C PHE A 184 3.12 -9.74 -1.61
N ARG A 185 1.95 -9.27 -1.13
CA ARG A 185 0.80 -10.12 -0.80
C ARG A 185 -0.52 -9.44 -1.16
N THR A 186 -1.51 -10.22 -1.58
CA THR A 186 -2.88 -9.70 -1.69
C THR A 186 -3.52 -9.67 -0.30
N LEU A 187 -4.06 -8.52 0.11
CA LEU A 187 -4.73 -8.34 1.39
C LEU A 187 -5.78 -7.24 1.31
N ASN A 188 -6.97 -7.52 1.84
CA ASN A 188 -8.02 -6.54 2.03
C ASN A 188 -7.89 -5.87 3.41
N LEU A 189 -7.78 -4.55 3.45
CA LEU A 189 -7.66 -3.80 4.71
C LEU A 189 -8.88 -3.95 5.62
N ASN A 190 -10.05 -4.30 5.06
CA ASN A 190 -11.30 -4.49 5.79
C ASN A 190 -11.55 -5.95 6.20
N ALA A 191 -10.68 -6.87 5.78
CA ALA A 191 -10.68 -8.26 6.25
C ALA A 191 -9.70 -8.44 7.44
N ASP A 192 -9.64 -9.66 7.97
CA ASP A 192 -8.66 -10.03 8.99
C ASP A 192 -7.22 -9.95 8.48
N TRP A 193 -6.32 -9.49 9.34
CA TRP A 193 -4.91 -9.34 9.02
C TRP A 193 -4.10 -10.49 9.62
N PRO A 194 -3.59 -11.44 8.80
CA PRO A 194 -2.99 -12.68 9.29
C PRO A 194 -1.61 -12.48 9.94
N MET A 195 -1.04 -11.28 9.86
CA MET A 195 0.27 -10.97 10.41
C MET A 195 0.25 -11.00 11.94
N ALA A 196 1.00 -11.91 12.57
CA ALA A 196 1.13 -11.96 14.02
C ALA A 196 2.08 -10.87 14.58
N GLY A 197 3.07 -10.45 13.80
CA GLY A 197 4.08 -9.47 14.21
C GLY A 197 3.60 -8.02 14.16
N LYS A 198 4.36 -7.15 14.84
CA LYS A 198 4.21 -5.69 14.78
C LYS A 198 5.21 -5.07 13.81
N PHE A 199 4.99 -3.83 13.44
CA PHE A 199 5.79 -3.05 12.50
C PHE A 199 6.39 -1.83 13.19
N GLY A 200 7.63 -1.48 12.84
CA GLY A 200 8.25 -0.23 13.27
C GLY A 200 7.69 0.97 12.51
N ALA A 201 7.24 0.76 11.26
CA ALA A 201 6.45 1.75 10.53
C ALA A 201 5.45 1.12 9.56
N ILE A 202 4.33 1.82 9.36
CA ILE A 202 3.27 1.50 8.41
C ILE A 202 3.03 2.73 7.52
N PHE A 203 3.02 2.52 6.22
CA PHE A 203 2.57 3.48 5.21
C PHE A 203 1.18 3.03 4.77
N CYS A 204 0.18 3.88 4.90
CA CYS A 204 -1.17 3.65 4.41
C CYS A 204 -1.67 4.96 3.80
N ARG A 205 -1.35 5.18 2.53
CA ARG A 205 -1.45 6.49 1.90
C ARG A 205 -2.39 6.46 0.71
N ASN A 206 -3.26 7.48 0.65
CA ASN A 206 -4.19 7.71 -0.45
C ASN A 206 -5.15 6.53 -0.73
N VAL A 207 -5.50 5.76 0.30
CA VAL A 207 -6.40 4.61 0.20
C VAL A 207 -7.62 4.73 1.11
N VAL A 208 -7.48 5.28 2.30
CA VAL A 208 -8.63 5.32 3.24
C VAL A 208 -9.68 6.34 2.80
N ILE A 209 -9.33 7.24 1.89
CA ILE A 209 -10.26 8.16 1.20
C ILE A 209 -11.36 7.42 0.43
N TYR A 210 -11.19 6.13 0.17
CA TYR A 210 -12.22 5.28 -0.46
C TYR A 210 -13.16 4.63 0.56
N PHE A 211 -12.92 4.76 1.86
CA PHE A 211 -13.72 4.15 2.91
C PHE A 211 -14.68 5.16 3.53
N ASP A 212 -15.80 4.70 4.07
CA ASP A 212 -16.67 5.54 4.89
C ASP A 212 -16.02 5.82 6.26
N GLU A 213 -16.55 6.80 6.99
CA GLU A 213 -15.96 7.22 8.25
C GLU A 213 -15.84 6.10 9.30
N PRO A 214 -16.87 5.26 9.57
CA PRO A 214 -16.73 4.13 10.48
C PRO A 214 -15.60 3.17 10.10
N THR A 215 -15.49 2.85 8.80
CA THR A 215 -14.43 1.96 8.29
C THR A 215 -13.04 2.59 8.44
N GLN A 216 -12.90 3.88 8.17
CA GLN A 216 -11.64 4.60 8.40
C GLN A 216 -11.20 4.52 9.87
N GLN A 217 -12.11 4.81 10.81
CA GLN A 217 -11.82 4.78 12.25
C GLN A 217 -11.39 3.38 12.73
N ALA A 218 -12.03 2.34 12.20
CA ALA A 218 -11.67 0.94 12.48
C ALA A 218 -10.26 0.61 11.96
N VAL A 219 -9.95 0.96 10.71
CA VAL A 219 -8.62 0.75 10.10
C VAL A 219 -7.51 1.45 10.88
N TRP A 220 -7.73 2.70 11.30
CA TRP A 220 -6.79 3.46 12.14
C TRP A 220 -6.50 2.79 13.48
N SER A 221 -7.54 2.29 14.14
CA SER A 221 -7.40 1.59 15.42
C SER A 221 -6.59 0.30 15.25
N ARG A 222 -6.85 -0.45 14.17
CA ARG A 222 -6.12 -1.69 13.85
C ARG A 222 -4.65 -1.43 13.50
N PHE A 223 -4.32 -0.36 12.79
CA PHE A 223 -2.92 0.00 12.56
C PHE A 223 -2.18 0.32 13.86
N ALA A 224 -2.84 1.03 14.79
CA ALA A 224 -2.26 1.29 16.10
C ALA A 224 -1.94 -0.01 16.87
N ASP A 225 -2.72 -1.09 16.69
CA ASP A 225 -2.45 -2.39 17.30
C ASP A 225 -1.29 -3.14 16.64
N LYS A 226 -1.08 -2.92 15.35
CA LYS A 226 0.02 -3.52 14.57
C LYS A 226 1.32 -2.73 14.62
N LEU A 227 1.33 -1.54 15.20
CA LEU A 227 2.56 -0.78 15.43
C LEU A 227 3.26 -1.21 16.71
N GLU A 228 4.59 -1.26 16.64
CA GLU A 228 5.45 -1.31 17.82
C GLU A 228 5.28 -0.02 18.65
N PRO A 229 5.54 -0.04 19.97
CA PRO A 229 5.59 1.19 20.76
C PRO A 229 6.55 2.20 20.11
N ASN A 230 6.14 3.46 19.98
CA ASN A 230 6.86 4.50 19.23
C ASN A 230 7.00 4.25 17.73
N GLY A 231 6.28 3.27 17.17
CA GLY A 231 6.20 3.04 15.74
C GLY A 231 5.47 4.16 15.00
N TRP A 232 5.68 4.21 13.69
CA TRP A 232 5.24 5.33 12.85
C TRP A 232 4.15 4.94 11.86
N LEU A 233 3.14 5.81 11.72
CA LEU A 233 2.12 5.74 10.68
C LEU A 233 2.27 6.93 9.73
N TYR A 234 2.43 6.65 8.45
CA TYR A 234 2.42 7.64 7.37
C TYR A 234 1.10 7.53 6.59
N ILE A 235 0.39 8.65 6.46
CA ILE A 235 -0.86 8.73 5.69
C ILE A 235 -0.72 9.79 4.59
N GLY A 236 -1.61 9.77 3.60
CA GLY A 236 -1.57 10.70 2.48
C GLY A 236 -2.04 12.11 2.84
N HIS A 237 -1.62 13.08 2.04
CA HIS A 237 -1.88 14.52 2.24
C HIS A 237 -3.33 14.91 2.61
N SER A 238 -4.33 14.22 2.05
CA SER A 238 -5.77 14.49 2.27
C SER A 238 -6.39 13.67 3.41
N GLU A 239 -5.63 12.80 4.06
CA GLU A 239 -6.13 11.87 5.08
C GLU A 239 -5.83 12.39 6.48
N ARG A 240 -6.65 12.01 7.47
CA ARG A 240 -6.44 12.34 8.89
C ARG A 240 -6.78 11.13 9.74
N VAL A 241 -6.03 10.93 10.82
CA VAL A 241 -6.38 9.93 11.84
C VAL A 241 -7.57 10.45 12.65
N THR A 242 -8.69 9.76 12.55
CA THR A 242 -9.96 10.11 13.19
C THR A 242 -10.42 9.01 14.17
N GLY A 243 -11.44 9.32 14.98
CA GLY A 243 -12.05 8.37 15.90
C GLY A 243 -11.16 8.01 17.10
N PRO A 244 -11.38 6.84 17.71
CA PRO A 244 -10.69 6.43 18.94
C PRO A 244 -9.15 6.38 18.81
N ALA A 245 -8.64 6.11 17.60
CA ALA A 245 -7.22 6.04 17.32
C ALA A 245 -6.50 7.39 17.54
N THR A 246 -7.19 8.53 17.38
CA THR A 246 -6.58 9.87 17.55
C THR A 246 -5.93 10.02 18.93
N ALA A 247 -6.52 9.45 19.98
CA ALA A 247 -5.95 9.51 21.33
C ALA A 247 -4.63 8.72 21.47
N ARG A 248 -4.37 7.75 20.60
CA ARG A 248 -3.20 6.86 20.63
C ARG A 248 -2.01 7.40 19.82
N PHE A 249 -2.23 8.37 18.95
CA PHE A 249 -1.19 8.93 18.09
C PHE A 249 -0.80 10.36 18.50
N VAL A 250 0.43 10.74 18.17
CA VAL A 250 0.92 12.12 18.20
C VAL A 250 1.31 12.48 16.78
N SER A 251 0.83 13.62 16.27
CA SER A 251 1.24 14.11 14.96
C SER A 251 2.65 14.69 15.08
N GLU A 252 3.61 14.11 14.34
CA GLU A 252 5.01 14.53 14.33
C GLU A 252 5.45 14.62 12.87
N GLY A 253 5.36 15.83 12.29
CA GLY A 253 5.61 16.09 10.88
C GLY A 253 4.33 16.13 10.04
N VAL A 254 4.49 16.35 8.73
CA VAL A 254 3.38 16.47 7.78
C VAL A 254 2.81 15.08 7.53
N THR A 255 1.57 14.82 7.97
CA THR A 255 0.86 13.54 7.78
C THR A 255 1.64 12.31 8.25
N ALA A 256 2.49 12.50 9.26
CA ALA A 256 3.22 11.46 9.95
C ALA A 256 2.82 11.45 11.43
N TYR A 257 2.56 10.26 11.95
CA TYR A 257 2.03 10.06 13.29
C TYR A 257 2.86 9.02 14.03
N ARG A 258 3.24 9.31 15.28
CA ARG A 258 3.92 8.36 16.15
C ARG A 258 2.94 7.75 17.14
N LEU A 259 2.96 6.43 17.27
CA LEU A 259 2.18 5.74 18.29
C LEU A 259 2.73 6.08 19.67
N LYS A 260 1.89 6.57 20.59
CA LYS A 260 2.27 6.78 21.99
C LYS A 260 2.72 5.46 22.57
N SER A 261 3.94 5.40 23.12
CA SER A 261 4.32 4.32 24.03
C SER A 261 3.31 4.33 25.17
N GLY A 262 2.51 3.27 25.31
CA GLY A 262 1.62 3.13 26.44
C GLY A 262 2.46 3.27 27.71
N GLY A 263 2.33 4.40 28.41
CA GLY A 263 2.78 4.48 29.78
C GLY A 263 2.03 3.37 30.52
N ARG A 264 2.74 2.52 31.26
CA ARG A 264 2.08 1.89 32.40
C ARG A 264 1.51 3.05 33.21
N ALA A 265 0.19 3.15 33.25
CA ALA A 265 -0.47 3.76 34.40
C ALA A 265 -0.10 2.92 35.64
#